data_AF-A0AAD5S0G0-F1
#
_entry.id   AF-A0AAD5S0G0-F1
#
_cell.length_a   1.000
_cell.length_b   1.000
_cell.length_c   1.000
_cell.angle_alpha   90.00
_cell.angle_beta   90.00
_cell.angle_gamma   90.00
#
_symmetry.space_group_name_H-M   'P 1'
#
loop_
_entity.id
_entity.type
_entity.pdbx_description
1 polymer ?
#
loop_
_entity_poly.entity_id
_entity_poly.type
_entity_poly.pdbx_seq_one_letter_code
_entity_poly.pdbx_strand_id
1 'polypeptide(L)'
;MTTAQTPSTTPPPPHFRATLEAELSHTLNNLLQTLQSFRSSPPAVSLSSSSSSPTIVPSDSIPERTEAIKTAVQSTFQAHYEPQVKTTYYDLVTIVFKRWMFEFVSHQNQAGTDSTEQLLPQLFDLLDVAIACTEAGCGDDSLPLTLVEDLVDILTIDGIEALFEYLDKRRERLIAGLVPQKGKGLVLLRFCTEILRRLSKSKNLMTCGNVLLWMAHVYPLSERSGVNLRGEFNVDNVTHYEFEDEDHNNAMEVDLEDPAAQQEYESKKFYKTFWNLQNFFRNPPSLHRMENFNIWRE
;
A
#
# COMPACT_ATOMS: atom_id res chain seq x y z
N MET A 1 -1.07 32.65 49.60
CA MET A 1 -0.51 33.25 48.37
C MET A 1 0.42 32.19 47.79
N THR A 2 0.16 31.49 46.69
CA THR A 2 -0.75 31.71 45.57
C THR A 2 -0.96 30.33 44.92
N THR A 3 -2.20 29.83 44.90
CA THR A 3 -2.57 28.59 44.21
C THR A 3 -2.68 28.88 42.72
N ALA A 4 -1.84 28.22 41.91
CA ALA A 4 -1.88 28.29 40.47
C ALA A 4 -3.17 27.63 39.96
N GLN A 5 -4.04 28.43 39.33
CA GLN A 5 -5.21 27.95 38.60
C GLN A 5 -4.72 27.33 37.28
N THR A 6 -4.95 26.03 37.12
CA THR A 6 -4.94 25.34 35.82
C THR A 6 -6.09 25.88 34.97
N PRO A 7 -5.89 26.21 33.69
CA PRO A 7 -6.97 26.67 32.83
C PRO A 7 -7.93 25.50 32.57
N SER A 8 -9.20 25.70 32.93
CA SER A 8 -10.28 24.78 32.65
C SER A 8 -10.57 24.74 31.15
N THR A 9 -10.14 23.67 30.48
CA THR A 9 -10.52 23.38 29.09
C THR A 9 -11.97 22.88 29.08
N THR A 10 -12.92 23.79 28.97
CA THR A 10 -14.32 23.43 28.67
C THR A 10 -14.38 22.79 27.29
N PRO A 11 -14.95 21.57 27.15
CA PRO A 11 -15.12 20.96 25.84
C PRO A 11 -16.06 21.82 24.98
N PRO A 12 -15.78 22.00 23.68
CA PRO A 12 -16.63 22.81 22.80
C PRO A 12 -18.03 22.20 22.71
N PRO A 13 -19.08 23.05 22.60
CA PRO A 13 -20.46 22.57 22.54
C PRO A 13 -20.69 21.65 21.33
N PRO A 14 -21.56 20.62 21.44
CA PRO A 14 -21.76 19.62 20.38
C PRO A 14 -22.25 20.21 19.05
N HIS A 15 -22.99 21.33 19.10
CA HIS A 15 -23.43 22.05 17.91
C HIS A 15 -22.27 22.63 17.10
N PHE A 16 -21.18 23.05 17.75
CA PHE A 16 -20.01 23.60 17.07
C PHE A 16 -19.32 22.55 16.20
N ARG A 17 -19.22 21.29 16.67
CA ARG A 17 -18.59 20.21 15.91
C ARG A 17 -19.39 19.86 14.65
N ALA A 18 -20.71 19.76 14.75
CA ALA A 18 -21.57 19.45 13.61
C ALA A 18 -21.57 20.57 12.56
N THR A 19 -21.60 21.84 12.99
CA THR A 19 -21.52 22.98 12.06
C THR A 19 -20.16 23.02 11.35
N LEU A 20 -19.07 22.86 12.09
CA LEU A 20 -17.72 22.86 11.53
C LEU A 20 -17.50 21.69 10.57
N GLU A 21 -17.99 20.50 10.91
CA GLU A 21 -17.93 19.33 10.04
C GLU A 21 -18.68 19.53 8.72
N ALA A 22 -19.86 20.15 8.77
CA ALA A 22 -20.64 20.48 7.58
C ALA A 22 -19.93 21.52 6.70
N GLU A 23 -19.34 22.56 7.30
CA GLU A 23 -18.54 23.57 6.60
C GLU A 23 -17.30 22.96 5.94
N LEU A 24 -16.54 22.14 6.68
CA LEU A 24 -15.37 21.44 6.14
C LEU A 24 -15.75 20.48 5.00
N SER A 25 -16.86 19.76 5.14
CA SER A 25 -17.37 18.87 4.10
C SER A 25 -17.79 19.65 2.85
N HIS A 26 -18.45 20.80 3.01
CA HIS A 26 -18.83 21.64 1.89
C HIS A 26 -17.59 22.21 1.18
N THR A 27 -16.62 22.72 1.93
CA THR A 27 -15.34 23.21 1.43
C THR A 27 -14.59 22.13 0.64
N LEU A 28 -14.48 20.92 1.20
CA LEU A 28 -13.81 19.80 0.53
C LEU A 28 -14.49 19.48 -0.80
N ASN A 29 -15.82 19.39 -0.82
CA ASN A 29 -16.58 19.11 -2.04
C ASN A 29 -16.40 20.21 -3.10
N ASN A 30 -16.45 21.49 -2.71
CA ASN A 30 -16.24 22.61 -3.64
C ASN A 30 -14.83 22.58 -4.25
N LEU A 31 -13.82 22.26 -3.44
CA LEU A 31 -12.44 22.16 -3.90
C LEU A 31 -12.28 20.98 -4.87
N LEU A 32 -12.82 19.81 -4.55
CA LEU A 32 -12.78 18.64 -5.43
C LEU A 32 -13.53 18.88 -6.74
N GLN A 33 -14.70 19.53 -6.71
CA GLN A 33 -15.42 19.93 -7.94
C GLN A 33 -14.61 20.91 -8.80
N THR A 34 -13.91 21.85 -8.17
CA THR A 34 -13.01 22.77 -8.86
C THR A 34 -11.86 22.00 -9.53
N LEU A 35 -11.28 21.00 -8.86
CA LEU A 35 -10.24 20.15 -9.46
C LEU A 35 -10.74 19.27 -10.60
N GLN A 36 -12.00 18.83 -10.53
CA GLN A 36 -12.64 18.09 -11.61
C GLN A 36 -12.86 18.97 -12.85
N SER A 37 -13.21 20.24 -12.69
CA SER A 37 -13.39 21.17 -13.82
C SER A 37 -12.07 21.46 -14.54
N PHE A 38 -10.95 21.48 -13.82
CA PHE A 38 -9.62 21.56 -14.44
C PHE A 38 -9.29 20.33 -15.30
N ARG A 39 -9.81 19.15 -14.95
CA ARG A 39 -9.60 17.91 -15.69
C ARG A 39 -10.49 17.81 -16.95
N SER A 40 -11.68 18.42 -16.93
CA SER A 40 -12.62 18.43 -18.06
C SER A 40 -12.35 19.54 -19.08
N SER A 41 -11.44 20.47 -18.80
CA SER A 41 -10.90 21.39 -19.80
C SER A 41 -10.08 20.60 -20.82
N PRO A 42 -10.41 20.63 -22.13
CA PRO A 42 -9.69 19.85 -23.12
C PRO A 42 -8.23 20.32 -23.23
N PRO A 43 -7.27 19.40 -23.41
CA PRO A 43 -5.92 19.79 -23.78
C PRO A 43 -6.00 20.45 -25.16
N ALA A 44 -5.41 21.64 -25.29
CA ALA A 44 -5.15 22.22 -26.60
C ALA A 44 -4.38 21.18 -27.44
N VAL A 45 -4.98 20.82 -28.56
CA VAL A 45 -4.60 19.74 -29.48
C VAL A 45 -3.13 19.80 -29.92
N SER A 46 -2.45 18.65 -29.91
CA SER A 46 -1.57 18.26 -31.01
C SER A 46 -1.60 16.74 -31.19
N LEU A 47 -2.16 16.32 -32.33
CA LEU A 47 -2.23 14.94 -32.82
C LEU A 47 -0.84 14.34 -33.05
N SER A 48 -0.58 13.15 -32.48
CA SER A 48 0.15 12.10 -33.19
C SER A 48 -0.14 10.73 -32.59
N SER A 49 -0.58 9.82 -33.45
CA SER A 49 -0.93 8.42 -33.26
C SER A 49 0.20 7.55 -32.69
N SER A 50 -0.11 6.66 -31.73
CA SER A 50 0.03 5.19 -31.84
C SER A 50 -0.05 4.48 -30.48
N SER A 51 -0.91 3.46 -30.43
CA SER A 51 -0.93 2.24 -29.59
C SER A 51 -0.39 2.21 -28.14
N SER A 52 -1.23 1.60 -27.30
CA SER A 52 -0.99 0.81 -26.08
C SER A 52 -0.98 1.51 -24.71
N SER A 53 -1.90 1.00 -23.87
CA SER A 53 -2.15 1.24 -22.43
C SER A 53 -2.79 2.56 -22.03
N PRO A 54 -3.76 2.56 -21.09
CA PRO A 54 -4.37 3.77 -20.56
C PRO A 54 -3.31 4.49 -19.74
N THR A 55 -2.59 5.40 -20.38
CA THR A 55 -1.67 6.31 -19.71
C THR A 55 -2.52 7.27 -18.90
N ILE A 56 -2.72 6.97 -17.63
CA ILE A 56 -3.24 7.92 -16.65
C ILE A 56 -2.27 9.11 -16.69
N VAL A 57 -2.70 10.19 -17.35
CA VAL A 57 -1.89 11.40 -17.48
C VAL A 57 -1.47 11.82 -16.07
N PRO A 58 -0.16 11.82 -15.75
CA PRO A 58 0.31 12.15 -14.43
C PRO A 58 -0.12 13.57 -14.05
N SER A 59 -0.68 13.71 -12.86
CA SER A 59 -1.05 14.99 -12.24
C SER A 59 0.11 15.98 -12.10
N ASP A 60 1.33 15.60 -12.45
CA ASP A 60 2.55 16.42 -12.31
C ASP A 60 2.80 17.33 -13.53
N SER A 61 1.95 17.28 -14.56
CA SER A 61 2.09 18.11 -15.77
C SER A 61 1.63 19.57 -15.61
N ILE A 62 1.09 19.96 -14.46
CA ILE A 62 0.61 21.33 -14.23
C ILE A 62 1.06 21.84 -12.84
N PRO A 63 2.21 22.54 -12.74
CA PRO A 63 2.63 23.25 -11.53
C PRO A 63 1.52 24.19 -11.01
N GLU A 64 0.76 24.80 -11.92
CA GLU A 64 -0.39 25.67 -11.58
C GLU A 64 -1.46 24.93 -10.78
N ARG A 65 -1.66 23.61 -11.01
CA ARG A 65 -2.65 22.81 -10.26
C ARG A 65 -2.22 22.60 -8.82
N THR A 66 -0.95 22.29 -8.59
CA THR A 66 -0.41 22.07 -7.24
C THR A 66 -0.43 23.37 -6.43
N GLU A 67 -0.05 24.49 -7.05
CA GLU A 67 -0.10 25.80 -6.40
C GLU A 67 -1.53 26.32 -6.20
N ALA A 68 -2.45 26.04 -7.13
CA ALA A 68 -3.87 26.33 -6.96
C ALA A 68 -4.46 25.52 -5.80
N ILE A 69 -4.13 24.23 -5.68
CA ILE A 69 -4.55 23.39 -4.55
C ILE A 69 -4.03 23.96 -3.23
N LYS A 70 -2.73 24.27 -3.14
CA LYS A 70 -2.14 24.86 -1.92
C LYS A 70 -2.83 26.18 -1.55
N THR A 71 -3.04 27.08 -2.52
CA THR A 71 -3.69 28.37 -2.28
C THR A 71 -5.16 28.20 -1.87
N ALA A 72 -5.88 27.26 -2.49
CA ALA A 72 -7.26 26.96 -2.15
C ALA A 72 -7.38 26.35 -0.74
N VAL A 73 -6.50 25.39 -0.41
CA VAL A 73 -6.44 24.78 0.93
C VAL A 73 -6.10 25.83 1.99
N GLN A 74 -5.11 26.68 1.70
CA GLN A 74 -4.68 27.72 2.64
C GLN A 74 -5.76 28.79 2.86
N SER A 75 -6.49 29.19 1.82
CA SER A 75 -7.56 30.17 1.98
C SER A 75 -8.81 29.62 2.67
N THR A 76 -9.05 28.31 2.58
CA THR A 76 -10.28 27.69 3.10
C THR A 76 -10.07 26.97 4.43
N PHE A 77 -9.20 25.95 4.49
CA PHE A 77 -9.01 25.18 5.72
C PHE A 77 -8.33 26.00 6.81
N GLN A 78 -7.33 26.82 6.47
CA GLN A 78 -6.65 27.66 7.47
C GLN A 78 -7.58 28.72 8.08
N ALA A 79 -8.61 29.17 7.34
CA ALA A 79 -9.58 30.14 7.86
C ALA A 79 -10.41 29.58 9.03
N HIS A 80 -10.61 28.26 9.08
CA HIS A 80 -11.35 27.58 10.14
C HIS A 80 -10.43 27.03 11.25
N TYR A 81 -9.12 27.25 11.17
CA TYR A 81 -8.16 26.73 12.15
C TYR A 81 -8.08 27.64 13.38
N GLU A 82 -8.55 27.12 14.53
CA GLU A 82 -8.36 27.76 15.83
C GLU A 82 -7.31 27.02 16.68
N PRO A 83 -6.22 27.69 17.13
CA PRO A 83 -5.15 27.04 17.88
C PRO A 83 -5.59 26.36 19.19
N GLN A 84 -6.68 26.84 19.79
CA GLN A 84 -7.21 26.32 21.06
C GLN A 84 -7.88 24.94 20.91
N VAL A 85 -8.28 24.57 19.69
CA VAL A 85 -9.07 23.36 19.39
C VAL A 85 -8.33 22.43 18.41
N LYS A 86 -7.01 22.63 18.27
CA LYS A 86 -6.14 21.96 17.28
C LYS A 86 -6.37 20.44 17.14
N THR A 87 -6.37 19.71 18.25
CA THR A 87 -6.54 18.24 18.22
C THR A 87 -7.90 17.84 17.65
N THR A 88 -8.97 18.44 18.17
CA THR A 88 -10.34 18.18 17.70
C THR A 88 -10.52 18.57 16.23
N TYR A 89 -9.86 19.65 15.79
CA TYR A 89 -9.88 20.08 14.40
C TYR A 89 -9.24 19.05 13.47
N TYR A 90 -8.04 18.55 13.81
CA TYR A 90 -7.36 17.52 13.02
C TYR A 90 -8.14 16.20 12.97
N ASP A 91 -8.77 15.80 14.08
CA ASP A 91 -9.65 14.64 14.11
C ASP A 91 -10.85 14.83 13.16
N LEU A 92 -11.48 16.01 13.18
CA LEU A 92 -12.60 16.33 12.30
C LEU A 92 -12.20 16.37 10.82
N VAL A 93 -11.05 16.98 10.48
CA VAL A 93 -10.52 16.97 9.12
C VAL A 93 -10.32 15.51 8.66
N THR A 94 -9.73 14.67 9.49
CA THR A 94 -9.54 13.24 9.17
C THR A 94 -10.86 12.53 8.93
N ILE A 95 -11.86 12.76 9.79
CA ILE A 95 -13.21 12.17 9.65
C ILE A 95 -13.87 12.63 8.35
N VAL A 96 -13.79 13.91 8.00
CA VAL A 96 -14.40 14.47 6.78
C VAL A 96 -13.80 13.83 5.53
N PHE A 97 -12.47 13.70 5.47
CA PHE A 97 -11.79 13.05 4.34
C PHE A 97 -12.14 11.57 4.23
N LYS A 98 -12.11 10.84 5.35
CA LYS A 98 -12.49 9.41 5.37
C LYS A 98 -13.95 9.21 4.96
N ARG A 99 -14.87 10.01 5.51
CA ARG A 99 -16.29 9.92 5.17
C ARG A 99 -16.51 10.16 3.68
N TRP A 100 -15.91 11.22 3.12
CA TRP A 100 -16.01 11.50 1.69
C TRP A 100 -15.51 10.31 0.84
N MET A 101 -14.36 9.74 1.20
CA MET A 101 -13.80 8.57 0.51
C MET A 101 -14.77 7.39 0.53
N PHE A 102 -15.28 7.02 1.71
CA PHE A 102 -16.20 5.88 1.85
C PHE A 102 -17.53 6.10 1.11
N GLU A 103 -18.12 7.29 1.24
CA GLU A 103 -19.35 7.65 0.52
C GLU A 103 -19.13 7.57 -0.98
N PHE A 104 -18.05 8.16 -1.48
CA PHE A 104 -17.71 8.15 -2.90
C PHE A 104 -17.54 6.74 -3.45
N VAL A 105 -16.76 5.89 -2.78
CA VAL A 105 -16.56 4.50 -3.20
C VAL A 105 -17.87 3.71 -3.11
N SER A 106 -18.68 3.92 -2.08
CA SER A 106 -19.96 3.23 -1.93
C SER A 106 -20.96 3.56 -3.04
N HIS A 107 -21.02 4.83 -3.49
CA HIS A 107 -21.86 5.26 -4.59
C HIS A 107 -21.42 4.67 -5.92
N GLN A 108 -20.11 4.57 -6.16
CA GLN A 108 -19.57 3.97 -7.38
C GLN A 108 -19.81 2.47 -7.46
N ASN A 109 -19.72 1.77 -6.33
CA ASN A 109 -20.02 0.34 -6.26
C ASN A 109 -21.49 0.03 -6.56
N GLN A 110 -22.42 0.92 -6.22
CA GLN A 110 -23.86 0.77 -6.52
C GLN A 110 -24.19 1.06 -8.00
N ALA A 111 -23.39 1.91 -8.67
CA ALA A 111 -23.63 2.31 -10.05
C ALA A 111 -23.22 1.24 -11.08
N GLY A 112 -22.51 0.18 -10.67
CA GLY A 112 -22.28 -1.06 -11.45
C GLY A 112 -21.58 -0.87 -12.80
N THR A 113 -21.00 0.29 -13.07
CA THR A 113 -20.20 0.55 -14.27
C THR A 113 -18.76 0.08 -13.98
N ASP A 114 -18.00 -0.34 -14.98
CA ASP A 114 -16.57 -0.64 -14.82
C ASP A 114 -15.81 0.67 -14.47
N SER A 115 -15.87 1.03 -13.18
CA SER A 115 -15.71 2.39 -12.64
C SER A 115 -14.29 2.76 -12.23
N THR A 116 -13.30 1.88 -12.38
CA THR A 116 -11.92 2.15 -11.93
C THR A 116 -11.28 3.34 -12.65
N GLU A 117 -11.57 3.53 -13.95
CA GLU A 117 -11.05 4.67 -14.72
C GLU A 117 -11.63 6.03 -14.27
N GLN A 118 -12.84 6.07 -13.71
CA GLN A 118 -13.46 7.31 -13.22
C GLN A 118 -13.22 7.53 -11.72
N LEU A 119 -13.08 6.44 -10.96
CA LEU A 119 -12.88 6.43 -9.51
C LEU A 119 -11.46 6.87 -9.12
N LEU A 120 -10.43 6.28 -9.75
CA LEU A 120 -9.03 6.56 -9.41
C LEU A 120 -8.65 8.06 -9.55
N PRO A 121 -9.01 8.75 -10.65
CA PRO A 121 -8.91 10.21 -10.76
C PRO A 121 -9.32 11.00 -9.52
N GLN A 122 -10.51 10.75 -9.00
CA GLN A 122 -11.10 11.57 -7.95
C GLN A 122 -10.51 11.22 -6.59
N LEU A 123 -10.12 9.95 -6.38
CA LEU A 123 -9.37 9.53 -5.20
C LEU A 123 -7.97 10.13 -5.16
N PHE A 124 -7.29 10.22 -6.31
CA PHE A 124 -5.98 10.88 -6.39
C PHE A 124 -6.09 12.39 -6.13
N ASP A 125 -7.17 13.02 -6.59
CA ASP A 125 -7.45 14.43 -6.29
C ASP A 125 -7.69 14.63 -4.78
N LEU A 126 -8.42 13.72 -4.12
CA LEU A 126 -8.58 13.72 -2.66
C LEU A 126 -7.23 13.59 -1.94
N LEU A 127 -6.37 12.67 -2.38
CA LEU A 127 -5.04 12.48 -1.79
C LEU A 127 -4.14 13.71 -2.01
N ASP A 128 -4.20 14.36 -3.17
CA ASP A 128 -3.45 15.59 -3.43
C ASP A 128 -3.87 16.72 -2.49
N VAL A 129 -5.17 16.85 -2.22
CA VAL A 129 -5.71 17.81 -1.26
C VAL A 129 -5.30 17.44 0.17
N ALA A 130 -5.32 16.16 0.54
CA ALA A 130 -4.87 15.71 1.85
C ALA A 130 -3.38 16.03 2.08
N ILE A 131 -2.52 15.78 1.09
CA ILE A 131 -1.10 16.14 1.15
C ILE A 131 -0.95 17.66 1.32
N ALA A 132 -1.65 18.46 0.51
CA ALA A 132 -1.60 19.92 0.62
C ALA A 132 -2.11 20.43 1.99
N CYS A 133 -3.15 19.81 2.56
CA CYS A 133 -3.64 20.12 3.91
C CYS A 133 -2.57 19.87 4.98
N THR A 134 -1.81 18.79 4.87
CA THR A 134 -0.71 18.51 5.81
C THR A 134 0.47 19.46 5.62
N GLU A 135 0.85 19.79 4.39
CA GLU A 135 1.91 20.76 4.10
C GLU A 135 1.56 22.17 4.59
N ALA A 136 0.28 22.54 4.53
CA ALA A 136 -0.24 23.81 5.06
C ALA A 136 -0.44 23.81 6.59
N GLY A 137 -0.16 22.70 7.29
CA GLY A 137 -0.36 22.56 8.74
C GLY A 137 -1.82 22.52 9.19
N CYS A 138 -2.75 22.28 8.27
CA CYS A 138 -4.20 22.22 8.51
C CYS A 138 -4.69 20.80 8.86
N GLY A 139 -3.88 19.76 8.65
CA GLY A 139 -4.23 18.37 8.96
C GLY A 139 -3.20 17.70 9.86
N ASP A 140 -3.58 16.56 10.43
CA ASP A 140 -2.61 15.69 11.09
C ASP A 140 -1.60 15.15 10.07
N ASP A 141 -0.36 15.05 10.50
CA ASP A 141 0.78 14.59 9.72
C ASP A 141 0.56 13.20 9.10
N SER A 142 -0.21 12.32 9.76
CA SER A 142 -0.48 10.97 9.27
C SER A 142 -1.67 10.88 8.31
N LEU A 143 -2.43 11.97 8.10
CA LEU A 143 -3.67 11.97 7.32
C LEU A 143 -3.53 11.29 5.94
N PRO A 144 -2.60 11.69 5.04
CA PRO A 144 -2.48 11.08 3.72
C PRO A 144 -2.16 9.58 3.79
N LEU A 145 -1.29 9.16 4.71
CA LEU A 145 -0.90 7.76 4.85
C LEU A 145 -2.04 6.91 5.41
N THR A 146 -2.84 7.45 6.34
CA THR A 146 -4.03 6.74 6.85
C THR A 146 -5.13 6.61 5.81
N LEU A 147 -5.29 7.60 4.92
CA LEU A 147 -6.20 7.51 3.79
C LEU A 147 -5.72 6.48 2.77
N VAL A 148 -4.42 6.43 2.49
CA VAL A 148 -3.82 5.41 1.63
C VAL A 148 -4.01 4.01 2.21
N GLU A 149 -3.83 3.85 3.51
CA GLU A 149 -4.09 2.57 4.20
C GLU A 149 -5.54 2.11 4.01
N ASP A 150 -6.52 2.97 4.28
CA ASP A 150 -7.93 2.66 4.06
C ASP A 150 -8.21 2.36 2.57
N LEU A 151 -7.59 3.10 1.65
CA LEU A 151 -7.75 2.88 0.20
C LEU A 151 -7.18 1.56 -0.26
N VAL A 152 -6.02 1.15 0.26
CA VAL A 152 -5.44 -0.15 -0.05
C VAL A 152 -6.46 -1.22 0.26
N ASP A 153 -7.11 -1.20 1.44
CA ASP A 153 -8.11 -2.20 1.84
C ASP A 153 -9.35 -2.27 0.94
N ILE A 154 -9.75 -1.15 0.32
CA ILE A 154 -10.99 -1.04 -0.46
C ILE A 154 -10.76 -1.33 -1.96
N LEU A 155 -9.59 -0.99 -2.50
CA LEU A 155 -9.33 -1.06 -3.94
C LEU A 155 -9.11 -2.50 -4.44
N THR A 156 -9.33 -2.73 -5.73
CA THR A 156 -8.98 -3.99 -6.41
C THR A 156 -7.46 -4.09 -6.62
N ILE A 157 -6.98 -5.26 -7.06
CA ILE A 157 -5.54 -5.49 -7.35
C ILE A 157 -5.02 -4.47 -8.38
N ASP A 158 -5.74 -4.27 -9.48
CA ASP A 158 -5.34 -3.30 -10.52
C ASP A 158 -5.35 -1.86 -9.99
N GLY A 159 -6.31 -1.53 -9.11
CA GLY A 159 -6.37 -0.24 -8.44
C GLY A 159 -5.19 0.02 -7.51
N ILE A 160 -4.68 -1.01 -6.82
CA ILE A 160 -3.49 -0.91 -5.97
C ILE A 160 -2.24 -0.62 -6.80
N GLU A 161 -2.10 -1.21 -8.00
CA GLU A 161 -0.95 -0.93 -8.87
C GLU A 161 -0.94 0.53 -9.35
N ALA A 162 -2.10 1.03 -9.80
CA ALA A 162 -2.25 2.42 -10.20
C ALA A 162 -2.05 3.40 -9.03
N LEU A 163 -2.55 3.04 -7.83
CA LEU A 163 -2.32 3.80 -6.60
C LEU A 163 -0.83 3.85 -6.28
N PHE A 164 -0.11 2.72 -6.39
CA PHE A 164 1.31 2.69 -6.09
C PHE A 164 2.12 3.57 -7.06
N GLU A 165 1.79 3.57 -8.36
CA GLU A 165 2.42 4.47 -9.34
C GLU A 165 2.18 5.95 -9.01
N TYR A 166 0.98 6.29 -8.52
CA TYR A 166 0.67 7.63 -8.02
C TYR A 166 1.52 7.99 -6.79
N LEU A 167 1.66 7.07 -5.82
CA LEU A 167 2.43 7.29 -4.60
C LEU A 167 3.92 7.45 -4.87
N ASP A 168 4.50 6.67 -5.79
CA ASP A 168 5.93 6.73 -6.11
C ASP A 168 6.35 8.10 -6.66
N LYS A 169 5.48 8.74 -7.46
CA LYS A 169 5.68 10.11 -7.96
C LYS A 169 5.70 11.17 -6.84
N ARG A 170 5.05 10.89 -5.71
CA ARG A 170 4.90 11.80 -4.55
C ARG A 170 5.67 11.36 -3.32
N ARG A 171 6.52 10.34 -3.45
CA ARG A 171 7.23 9.72 -2.33
C ARG A 171 7.92 10.75 -1.44
N GLU A 172 8.59 11.75 -2.03
CA GLU A 172 9.40 12.74 -1.31
C GLU A 172 8.53 13.64 -0.42
N ARG A 173 7.31 13.97 -0.87
CA ARG A 173 6.33 14.75 -0.10
C ARG A 173 5.73 13.92 1.04
N LEU A 174 5.45 12.64 0.78
CA LEU A 174 4.85 11.72 1.76
C LEU A 174 5.82 11.32 2.89
N ILE A 175 7.10 11.15 2.57
CA ILE A 175 8.14 10.77 3.54
C ILE A 175 8.76 11.98 4.25
N ALA A 176 8.33 13.21 3.93
CA ALA A 176 8.84 14.42 4.55
C ALA A 176 8.59 14.40 6.07
N GLY A 177 9.68 14.51 6.84
CA GLY A 177 9.64 14.49 8.31
C GLY A 177 9.29 13.12 8.91
N LEU A 178 9.39 12.03 8.15
CA LEU A 178 9.06 10.70 8.63
C LEU A 178 10.10 10.19 9.65
N VAL A 179 9.60 9.77 10.81
CA VAL A 179 10.40 9.06 11.81
C VAL A 179 10.04 7.57 11.75
N PRO A 180 10.98 6.67 11.36
CA PRO A 180 10.66 5.27 11.07
C PRO A 180 9.93 4.51 12.19
N GLN A 181 10.24 4.82 13.45
CA GLN A 181 9.70 4.12 14.62
C GLN A 181 8.42 4.75 15.21
N LYS A 182 7.86 5.81 14.60
CA LYS A 182 6.70 6.54 15.15
C LYS A 182 5.77 7.08 14.07
N GLY A 183 4.46 7.12 14.37
CA GLY A 183 3.46 7.81 13.54
C GLY A 183 3.46 7.34 12.08
N LYS A 184 3.83 8.26 11.18
CA LYS A 184 3.91 8.06 9.72
C LYS A 184 4.64 6.78 9.31
N GLY A 185 5.76 6.45 9.95
CA GLY A 185 6.53 5.23 9.66
C GLY A 185 5.71 3.97 9.90
N LEU A 186 5.04 3.85 11.04
CA LEU A 186 4.26 2.64 11.36
C LEU A 186 3.06 2.45 10.42
N VAL A 187 2.42 3.55 9.98
CA VAL A 187 1.32 3.50 9.01
C VAL A 187 1.84 3.07 7.64
N LEU A 188 2.97 3.65 7.19
CA LEU A 188 3.65 3.25 5.95
C LEU A 188 3.96 1.76 5.94
N LEU A 189 4.57 1.25 7.01
CA LEU A 189 4.90 -0.17 7.14
C LEU A 189 3.65 -1.05 7.03
N ARG A 190 2.54 -0.65 7.65
CA ARG A 190 1.30 -1.43 7.69
C ARG A 190 0.69 -1.57 6.30
N PHE A 191 0.47 -0.46 5.58
CA PHE A 191 -0.13 -0.56 4.25
C PHE A 191 0.82 -1.18 3.24
N CYS A 192 2.15 -0.95 3.32
CA CYS A 192 3.10 -1.62 2.41
C CYS A 192 3.08 -3.14 2.62
N THR A 193 3.01 -3.60 3.87
CA THR A 193 2.88 -5.02 4.19
C THR A 193 1.56 -5.58 3.67
N GLU A 194 0.47 -4.82 3.76
CA GLU A 194 -0.83 -5.24 3.24
C GLU A 194 -0.84 -5.32 1.71
N ILE A 195 -0.22 -4.36 1.01
CA ILE A 195 0.00 -4.42 -0.44
C ILE A 195 0.75 -5.70 -0.81
N LEU A 196 1.87 -6.01 -0.13
CA LEU A 196 2.66 -7.22 -0.39
C LEU A 196 1.91 -8.52 -0.08
N ARG A 197 0.96 -8.50 0.88
CA ARG A 197 0.11 -9.64 1.21
C ARG A 197 -0.96 -9.90 0.14
N ARG A 198 -1.46 -8.83 -0.49
CA ARG A 198 -2.54 -8.88 -1.48
C ARG A 198 -2.07 -9.07 -2.91
N LEU A 199 -0.90 -8.54 -3.26
CA LEU A 199 -0.32 -8.69 -4.58
C LEU A 199 0.18 -10.14 -4.78
N SER A 200 -0.05 -10.66 -5.98
CA SER A 200 0.47 -11.98 -6.35
C SER A 200 1.99 -11.91 -6.55
N LYS A 201 2.72 -12.78 -5.85
CA LYS A 201 4.19 -12.90 -5.96
C LYS A 201 4.66 -13.40 -7.32
N SER A 202 3.77 -13.96 -8.16
CA SER A 202 4.09 -14.44 -9.51
C SER A 202 3.65 -13.48 -10.61
N LYS A 203 2.49 -12.82 -10.46
CA LYS A 203 1.95 -11.91 -11.49
C LYS A 203 2.45 -10.47 -11.34
N ASN A 204 2.57 -9.97 -10.10
CA ASN A 204 2.77 -8.55 -9.81
C ASN A 204 4.20 -8.29 -9.29
N LEU A 205 5.20 -8.92 -9.92
CA LEU A 205 6.58 -8.91 -9.44
C LEU A 205 7.18 -7.49 -9.42
N MET A 206 6.89 -6.69 -10.44
CA MET A 206 7.41 -5.33 -10.56
C MET A 206 6.88 -4.43 -9.44
N THR A 207 5.56 -4.45 -9.20
CA THR A 207 4.92 -3.66 -8.14
C THR A 207 5.43 -4.09 -6.76
N CYS A 208 5.53 -5.40 -6.48
CA CYS A 208 6.13 -5.90 -5.25
C CYS A 208 7.58 -5.44 -5.06
N GLY A 209 8.39 -5.48 -6.12
CA GLY A 209 9.78 -5.00 -6.09
C GLY A 209 9.88 -3.51 -5.78
N ASN A 210 9.02 -2.69 -6.39
CA ASN A 210 9.00 -1.26 -6.14
C ASN A 210 8.54 -0.92 -4.71
N VAL A 211 7.55 -1.66 -4.16
CA VAL A 211 7.13 -1.54 -2.75
C VAL A 211 8.31 -1.83 -1.82
N LEU A 212 9.03 -2.93 -2.05
CA LEU A 212 10.20 -3.30 -1.25
C LEU A 212 11.32 -2.26 -1.35
N LEU A 213 11.56 -1.69 -2.54
CA LEU A 213 12.55 -0.64 -2.74
C LEU A 213 12.16 0.64 -2.00
N TRP A 214 10.88 1.02 -2.02
CA TRP A 214 10.39 2.17 -1.29
C TRP A 214 10.54 1.99 0.22
N MET A 215 10.20 0.80 0.76
CA MET A 215 10.45 0.47 2.16
C MET A 215 11.94 0.56 2.50
N ALA A 216 12.82 -0.02 1.68
CA ALA A 216 14.27 0.02 1.92
C ALA A 216 14.84 1.45 1.87
N HIS A 217 14.22 2.36 1.14
CA HIS A 217 14.60 3.77 1.11
C HIS A 217 14.23 4.51 2.39
N VAL A 218 13.07 4.19 2.98
CA VAL A 218 12.53 4.89 4.15
C VAL A 218 13.07 4.35 5.48
N TYR A 219 13.26 3.03 5.59
CA TYR A 219 13.73 2.39 6.82
C TYR A 219 15.24 2.18 6.78
N PRO A 220 16.01 2.70 7.75
CA PRO A 220 17.44 2.45 7.81
C PRO A 220 17.73 0.96 8.05
N LEU A 221 18.82 0.43 7.51
CA LEU A 221 19.18 -1.00 7.62
C LEU A 221 19.35 -1.50 9.06
N SER A 222 19.58 -0.60 10.01
CA SER A 222 19.69 -0.91 11.45
C SER A 222 18.32 -1.04 12.15
N GLU A 223 17.23 -0.86 11.42
CA GLU A 223 15.88 -0.88 11.95
C GLU A 223 15.43 -2.32 12.26
N ARG A 224 14.84 -2.51 13.44
CA ARG A 224 14.55 -3.85 13.96
C ARG A 224 13.59 -4.64 13.08
N SER A 225 12.66 -3.97 12.39
CA SER A 225 11.70 -4.66 11.50
C SER A 225 12.35 -5.19 10.22
N GLY A 226 13.46 -4.60 9.77
CA GLY A 226 14.20 -5.03 8.58
C GLY A 226 15.22 -6.15 8.82
N VAL A 227 15.39 -6.64 10.06
CA VAL A 227 16.38 -7.67 10.42
C VAL A 227 15.74 -8.92 11.00
N ASN A 228 16.15 -10.09 10.51
CA ASN A 228 15.74 -11.38 11.06
C ASN A 228 16.51 -11.71 12.36
N LEU A 229 16.17 -11.04 13.47
CA LEU A 229 16.84 -11.23 14.76
C LEU A 229 16.72 -12.65 15.32
N ARG A 230 15.65 -13.35 14.97
CA ARG A 230 15.41 -14.73 15.43
C ARG A 230 16.16 -15.76 14.58
N GLY A 231 16.64 -15.36 13.40
CA GLY A 231 17.26 -16.26 12.43
C GLY A 231 16.31 -17.35 11.95
N GLU A 232 14.99 -17.10 11.99
CA GLU A 232 14.00 -18.08 11.56
C GLU A 232 14.03 -18.21 10.04
N PHE A 233 14.06 -19.45 9.55
CA PHE A 233 14.01 -19.75 8.14
C PHE A 233 12.56 -19.76 7.66
N ASN A 234 12.32 -19.31 6.43
CA ASN A 234 10.99 -19.36 5.83
C ASN A 234 10.64 -20.81 5.44
N VAL A 235 10.05 -21.52 6.38
CA VAL A 235 9.58 -22.90 6.20
C VAL A 235 8.14 -22.96 5.69
N ASP A 236 7.59 -21.92 5.07
CA ASP A 236 6.23 -21.95 4.49
C ASP A 236 6.25 -22.14 2.97
N ASN A 237 7.36 -21.81 2.32
CA ASN A 237 7.54 -22.02 0.88
C ASN A 237 7.80 -23.51 0.55
N VAL A 238 6.73 -24.32 0.48
CA VAL A 238 6.80 -25.73 0.08
C VAL A 238 6.92 -25.81 -1.44
N THR A 239 7.97 -26.44 -1.93
CA THR A 239 8.04 -26.85 -3.33
C THR A 239 7.33 -28.20 -3.44
N HIS A 240 6.15 -28.22 -4.04
CA HIS A 240 5.46 -29.47 -4.37
C HIS A 240 6.06 -30.06 -5.65
N TYR A 241 6.40 -31.34 -5.60
CA TYR A 241 6.89 -32.11 -6.74
C TYR A 241 6.15 -33.43 -6.83
N GLU A 242 6.05 -33.98 -8.05
CA GLU A 242 5.12 -35.04 -8.44
C GLU A 242 5.24 -36.35 -7.63
N PHE A 243 6.30 -36.53 -6.84
CA PHE A 243 6.61 -37.78 -6.13
C PHE A 243 6.40 -37.74 -4.61
N GLU A 244 5.85 -36.66 -4.02
CA GLU A 244 5.47 -36.66 -2.58
C GLU A 244 4.33 -37.65 -2.26
N ASP A 245 3.41 -37.90 -3.21
CA ASP A 245 2.22 -38.74 -3.00
C ASP A 245 2.39 -40.21 -3.44
N GLU A 246 3.44 -40.54 -4.20
CA GLU A 246 3.66 -41.89 -4.74
C GLU A 246 4.39 -42.85 -3.79
N ASP A 247 4.88 -42.35 -2.64
CA ASP A 247 5.61 -43.15 -1.64
C ASP A 247 4.74 -44.18 -0.90
N HIS A 248 3.43 -44.23 -1.17
CA HIS A 248 2.54 -45.23 -0.59
C HIS A 248 2.01 -46.31 -1.52
N ASN A 249 2.24 -46.28 -2.84
CA ASN A 249 1.56 -47.28 -3.69
C ASN A 249 2.28 -47.88 -4.90
N ASN A 250 3.50 -47.50 -5.31
CA ASN A 250 4.12 -48.19 -6.46
C ASN A 250 5.63 -48.40 -6.31
N ALA A 251 5.99 -49.34 -5.43
CA ALA A 251 7.14 -50.20 -5.68
C ALA A 251 6.77 -51.22 -6.79
N MET A 252 6.52 -50.75 -8.01
CA MET A 252 6.47 -51.65 -9.17
C MET A 252 7.89 -51.86 -9.66
N GLU A 253 8.35 -53.12 -9.61
CA GLU A 253 9.55 -53.59 -10.30
C GLU A 253 9.40 -53.26 -11.79
N VAL A 254 10.08 -52.20 -12.23
CA VAL A 254 10.25 -51.89 -13.64
C VAL A 254 11.21 -52.93 -14.19
N ASP A 255 10.78 -53.67 -15.22
CA ASP A 255 11.63 -54.63 -15.93
C ASP A 255 12.77 -53.86 -16.62
N LEU A 256 13.99 -53.97 -16.08
CA LEU A 256 15.16 -53.14 -16.40
C LEU A 256 15.86 -53.56 -17.71
N GLU A 257 15.22 -54.33 -18.59
CA GLU A 257 15.84 -54.86 -19.81
C GLU A 257 15.81 -53.88 -21.02
N ASP A 258 14.98 -52.83 -20.98
CA ASP A 258 14.95 -51.79 -22.01
C ASP A 258 15.84 -50.58 -21.61
N PRO A 259 16.89 -50.24 -22.40
CA PRO A 259 17.76 -49.10 -22.12
C PRO A 259 17.03 -47.76 -22.04
N ALA A 260 15.87 -47.61 -22.70
CA ALA A 260 15.04 -46.41 -22.57
C ALA A 260 14.34 -46.33 -21.20
N ALA A 261 13.86 -47.47 -20.68
CA ALA A 261 13.23 -47.55 -19.36
C ALA A 261 14.24 -47.33 -18.22
N GLN A 262 15.49 -47.77 -18.41
CA GLN A 262 16.57 -47.57 -17.45
C GLN A 262 16.99 -46.09 -17.34
N GLN A 263 17.06 -45.38 -18.47
CA GLN A 263 17.34 -43.94 -18.48
C GLN A 263 16.21 -43.14 -17.81
N GLU A 264 14.95 -43.53 -18.01
CA GLU A 264 13.81 -42.89 -17.35
C GLU A 264 13.82 -43.14 -15.83
N TYR A 265 14.15 -44.35 -15.40
CA TYR A 265 14.28 -44.70 -13.98
C TYR A 265 15.40 -43.90 -13.28
N GLU A 266 16.58 -43.81 -13.90
CA GLU A 266 17.70 -43.01 -13.37
C GLU A 266 17.36 -41.52 -13.28
N SER A 267 16.65 -40.99 -14.29
CA SER A 267 16.19 -39.61 -14.31
C SER A 267 15.17 -39.32 -13.19
N LYS A 268 14.22 -40.25 -12.93
CA LYS A 268 13.25 -40.15 -11.82
C LYS A 268 13.95 -40.25 -10.46
N LYS A 269 14.91 -41.16 -10.31
CA LYS A 269 15.72 -41.28 -9.09
C LYS A 269 16.51 -39.99 -8.82
N PHE A 270 17.17 -39.43 -9.84
CA PHE A 270 17.89 -38.16 -9.72
C PHE A 270 16.95 -37.01 -9.36
N TYR A 271 15.80 -36.90 -10.02
CA TYR A 271 14.79 -35.88 -9.73
C TYR A 271 14.30 -35.97 -8.28
N LYS A 272 14.01 -37.17 -7.78
CA LYS A 272 13.60 -37.39 -6.38
C LYS A 272 14.70 -36.99 -5.39
N THR A 273 15.95 -37.41 -5.62
CA THR A 273 17.08 -37.02 -4.77
C THR A 273 17.31 -35.51 -4.79
N PHE A 274 17.24 -34.88 -5.97
CA PHE A 274 17.44 -33.45 -6.16
C PHE A 274 16.37 -32.62 -5.42
N TRP A 275 15.09 -32.98 -5.53
CA TRP A 275 14.03 -32.22 -4.86
C TRP A 275 13.90 -32.55 -3.37
N ASN A 276 14.25 -33.75 -2.92
CA ASN A 276 14.39 -34.03 -1.49
C ASN A 276 15.44 -33.12 -0.83
N LEU A 277 16.50 -32.76 -1.56
CA LEU A 277 17.53 -31.84 -1.07
C LEU A 277 16.98 -30.44 -0.75
N GLN A 278 15.95 -30.00 -1.48
CA GLN A 278 15.30 -28.71 -1.28
C GLN A 278 14.72 -28.57 0.14
N ASN A 279 14.22 -29.66 0.72
CA ASN A 279 13.68 -29.67 2.09
C ASN A 279 14.75 -29.35 3.14
N PHE A 280 15.99 -29.81 2.94
CA PHE A 280 17.12 -29.50 3.81
C PHE A 280 17.63 -28.08 3.62
N PHE A 281 17.69 -27.58 2.38
CA PHE A 281 18.07 -26.19 2.12
C PHE A 281 17.07 -25.18 2.67
N ARG A 282 15.78 -25.53 2.66
CA ARG A 282 14.70 -24.71 3.24
C ARG A 282 14.80 -24.60 4.76
N ASN A 283 15.21 -25.66 5.45
CA ASN A 283 15.32 -25.70 6.91
C ASN A 283 16.70 -26.24 7.34
N PRO A 284 17.77 -25.43 7.27
CA PRO A 284 19.11 -25.88 7.62
C PRO A 284 19.26 -26.47 9.04
N PRO A 285 18.56 -25.96 10.08
CA PRO A 285 18.58 -26.58 11.42
C PRO A 285 18.13 -28.04 11.47
N SER A 286 17.38 -28.52 10.47
CA SER A 286 16.97 -29.94 10.39
C SER A 286 18.13 -30.91 10.24
N LEU A 287 19.26 -30.45 9.68
CA LEU A 287 20.49 -31.24 9.48
C LEU A 287 21.24 -31.55 10.79
N HIS A 288 20.88 -30.90 11.90
CA HIS A 288 21.46 -31.24 13.20
C HIS A 288 20.99 -32.60 13.73
N ARG A 289 19.91 -33.16 13.17
CA ARG A 289 19.44 -34.51 13.51
C ARG A 289 20.23 -35.54 12.69
N MET A 290 20.80 -36.54 13.36
CA MET A 290 21.61 -37.58 12.71
C MET A 290 20.87 -38.35 11.62
N GLU A 291 19.56 -38.60 11.79
CA GLU A 291 18.71 -39.25 10.79
C GLU A 291 18.66 -38.46 9.47
N ASN A 292 18.35 -37.16 9.57
CA ASN A 292 18.31 -36.25 8.43
C ASN A 292 19.69 -36.05 7.78
N PHE A 293 20.75 -36.03 8.59
CA PHE A 293 22.11 -35.89 8.09
C PHE A 293 22.56 -37.11 7.27
N ASN A 294 22.16 -38.32 7.68
CA ASN A 294 22.45 -39.53 6.92
C ASN A 294 21.73 -39.52 5.55
N ILE A 295 20.45 -39.12 5.54
CA ILE A 295 19.65 -38.97 4.30
C ILE A 295 20.24 -37.91 3.38
N TRP A 296 20.79 -36.81 3.93
CA TRP A 296 21.43 -35.75 3.15
C TRP A 296 22.79 -36.17 2.55
N ARG A 297 23.50 -37.08 3.22
CA ARG A 297 24.84 -37.53 2.83
C ARG A 297 24.81 -38.57 1.70
N GLU A 298 23.80 -39.43 1.69
CA GLU A 298 23.58 -40.49 0.69
C GLU A 298 23.10 -39.94 -0.65
#